data_AF-A0A0R2IKD7-F1
#
_entry.id   AF-A0A0R2IKD7-F1
#
_cell.length_a   1.000
_cell.length_b   1.000
_cell.length_c   1.000
_cell.angle_alpha   90.00
_cell.angle_beta   90.00
_cell.angle_gamma   90.00
#
_symmetry.space_group_name_H-M   'P 1'
#
loop_
_entity.id
_entity.type
_entity.pdbx_description
1 polymer ?
#
loop_
_entity_poly.entity_id
_entity_poly.type
_entity_poly.pdbx_seq_one_letter_code
_entity_poly.pdbx_strand_id
1 'polypeptide(L)'
;MTNQQDVKASTGYRRTKTTAVSHKDYYSMNTKAATYSANGSTTHFKFKLNHYLKNYKNTTWTRTSKTYITKHGKRYLYYYVHNAKSGVAGWVWHGYLKAGKNYQLTSIKNVSGTYVKNRSGKIYPFQSGYNPISFSGGRFLSSTASYKKSKQAYIYKKGIKYLYYYVTGSNGTKGWIWHSYLKTAPVGTTHAAGTNSYGPVYATTGDVLDNYKTANFSLVTPKPGYTTAIAHGSYQKVPAYAANVFQTTADTLNADKHYGTENYNFKTAMFLPVTYNKSGDLGNPQSAAFNKDDTELYVAYNASGSEGSDSQQGYFVKYDWKKLMQQYNEPMSAIRHATWAHSNHSENATDQAVLRYIHVGTTTITGHIQGLALNPKTNELWYVDKTKAGASEAQRLDPSSLKPNATVDFSLKSTVPMSSNLTFDNNGTAYMWTRTVNPWATAPKNSVKIYKGTLSTNRVHFSLVMQGLSTAPGIEPQGIAYNNGNGRLYFVSDESIASVPVKDLGKLKASEINEITFNGNREFEGLVFAHSTNQEYLLTNKGAEMMAAH
;
A
#
# COMPACT_ATOMS: atom_id res chain seq x y z
N MET A 1 16.42 -103.24 19.23
CA MET A 1 16.49 -101.97 19.98
C MET A 1 16.86 -100.88 18.99
N THR A 2 15.89 -100.04 18.63
CA THR A 2 16.04 -99.00 17.60
C THR A 2 16.36 -97.69 18.31
N ASN A 3 17.58 -97.17 18.13
CA ASN A 3 18.02 -95.90 18.71
C ASN A 3 17.24 -94.73 18.08
N GLN A 4 16.40 -94.08 18.87
CA GLN A 4 15.77 -92.81 18.54
C GLN A 4 16.76 -91.69 18.89
N GLN A 5 17.33 -91.04 17.87
CA GLN A 5 18.14 -89.83 18.07
C GLN A 5 17.25 -88.67 18.50
N ASP A 6 17.49 -88.15 19.70
CA ASP A 6 16.97 -86.88 20.16
C ASP A 6 17.50 -85.72 19.29
N VAL A 7 16.61 -85.13 18.50
CA VAL A 7 16.91 -83.90 17.75
C VAL A 7 16.90 -82.71 18.71
N LYS A 8 18.09 -82.28 19.15
CA LYS A 8 18.27 -80.98 19.82
C LYS A 8 17.76 -79.85 18.92
N ALA A 9 16.63 -79.26 19.27
CA ALA A 9 16.11 -78.06 18.61
C ALA A 9 17.12 -76.91 18.77
N SER A 10 17.64 -76.42 17.62
CA SER A 10 18.51 -75.24 17.56
C SER A 10 17.86 -74.04 18.25
N THR A 11 18.51 -73.51 19.29
CA THR A 11 18.13 -72.30 20.04
C THR A 11 18.40 -70.99 19.28
N GLY A 12 18.75 -71.07 17.98
CA GLY A 12 19.05 -69.92 17.14
C GLY A 12 17.81 -69.26 16.53
N TYR A 13 17.85 -67.93 16.40
CA TYR A 13 16.85 -67.21 15.62
C TYR A 13 16.91 -67.63 14.14
N ARG A 14 15.75 -67.78 13.50
CA ARG A 14 15.62 -68.00 12.05
C ARG A 14 15.04 -66.76 11.38
N ARG A 15 15.47 -66.46 10.15
CA ARG A 15 14.89 -65.36 9.35
C ARG A 15 14.55 -65.77 7.94
N THR A 16 13.60 -65.05 7.33
CA THR A 16 13.35 -65.14 5.88
C THR A 16 14.44 -64.41 5.09
N LYS A 17 14.51 -64.68 3.78
CA LYS A 17 15.29 -63.85 2.85
C LYS A 17 14.90 -62.37 3.02
N THR A 18 15.89 -61.50 3.02
CA THR A 18 15.65 -60.05 3.03
C THR A 18 15.05 -59.64 1.70
N THR A 19 13.97 -58.87 1.75
CA THR A 19 13.32 -58.30 0.56
C THR A 19 13.46 -56.79 0.59
N ALA A 20 13.98 -56.21 -0.50
CA ALA A 20 13.93 -54.78 -0.71
C ALA A 20 12.45 -54.33 -0.79
N VAL A 21 12.17 -53.15 -0.27
CA VAL A 21 10.81 -52.59 -0.30
C VAL A 21 10.86 -51.12 -0.65
N SER A 22 9.74 -50.57 -1.11
CA SER A 22 9.62 -49.14 -1.34
C SER A 22 10.01 -48.35 -0.10
N HIS A 23 10.75 -47.27 -0.34
CA HIS A 23 11.19 -46.37 0.71
C HIS A 23 9.98 -45.77 1.41
N LYS A 24 9.95 -45.86 2.74
CA LYS A 24 8.87 -45.29 3.54
C LYS A 24 9.41 -44.75 4.84
N ASP A 25 8.97 -43.55 5.19
CA ASP A 25 9.43 -42.84 6.38
C ASP A 25 8.62 -43.21 7.61
N TYR A 26 9.34 -43.33 8.72
CA TYR A 26 8.83 -43.64 10.04
C TYR A 26 9.48 -42.75 11.10
N TYR A 27 8.84 -42.69 12.26
CA TYR A 27 9.41 -42.16 13.49
C TYR A 27 9.13 -43.12 14.64
N SER A 28 9.86 -42.98 15.75
CA SER A 28 9.60 -43.75 16.97
C SER A 28 9.63 -42.88 18.20
N MET A 29 8.64 -43.08 19.07
CA MET A 29 8.58 -42.48 20.41
C MET A 29 8.88 -43.51 21.51
N ASN A 30 9.13 -44.77 21.12
CA ASN A 30 9.31 -45.86 22.06
C ASN A 30 10.67 -45.73 22.77
N THR A 31 10.65 -45.71 24.11
CA THR A 31 11.84 -45.52 24.95
C THR A 31 12.66 -46.79 25.16
N LYS A 32 12.07 -47.96 24.89
CA LYS A 32 12.69 -49.29 25.07
C LYS A 32 13.14 -49.92 23.75
N ALA A 33 12.74 -49.36 22.62
CA ALA A 33 13.08 -49.90 21.31
C ALA A 33 14.56 -49.71 20.95
N ALA A 34 15.11 -50.68 20.22
CA ALA A 34 16.46 -50.65 19.68
C ALA A 34 16.47 -51.09 18.21
N THR A 35 17.45 -50.60 17.46
CA THR A 35 17.89 -51.23 16.21
C THR A 35 18.92 -52.30 16.55
N TYR A 36 19.09 -53.25 15.64
CA TYR A 36 20.05 -54.32 15.76
C TYR A 36 20.84 -54.48 14.46
N SER A 37 22.14 -54.74 14.59
CA SER A 37 22.93 -55.29 13.48
C SER A 37 22.64 -56.78 13.33
N ALA A 38 22.79 -57.27 12.10
CA ALA A 38 22.42 -58.61 11.69
C ALA A 38 23.60 -59.27 10.99
N ASN A 39 24.11 -60.37 11.57
CA ASN A 39 25.18 -61.19 11.01
C ASN A 39 24.75 -62.66 10.97
N GLY A 40 25.28 -63.44 10.02
CA GLY A 40 25.02 -64.88 9.88
C GLY A 40 23.98 -65.27 8.81
N SER A 41 23.81 -66.58 8.62
CA SER A 41 22.90 -67.16 7.62
C SER A 41 21.41 -67.02 8.02
N THR A 42 20.50 -67.43 7.14
CA THR A 42 19.04 -67.44 7.42
C THR A 42 18.65 -68.41 8.55
N THR A 43 19.49 -69.43 8.80
CA THR A 43 19.27 -70.49 9.80
C THR A 43 20.08 -70.28 11.09
N HIS A 44 21.14 -69.45 11.06
CA HIS A 44 21.98 -69.10 12.20
C HIS A 44 22.10 -67.58 12.38
N PHE A 45 20.96 -66.91 12.53
CA PHE A 45 20.89 -65.46 12.60
C PHE A 45 21.26 -64.93 14.00
N LYS A 46 22.21 -63.97 14.07
CA LYS A 46 22.59 -63.30 15.32
C LYS A 46 22.12 -61.84 15.34
N PHE A 47 21.39 -61.49 16.38
CA PHE A 47 21.00 -60.11 16.67
C PHE A 47 21.94 -59.48 17.69
N LYS A 48 22.65 -58.43 17.29
CA LYS A 48 23.41 -57.60 18.22
C LYS A 48 22.77 -56.22 18.27
N LEU A 49 22.38 -55.79 19.46
CA LEU A 49 21.88 -54.43 19.67
C LEU A 49 22.96 -53.45 19.22
N ASN A 50 22.59 -52.46 18.40
CA ASN A 50 23.54 -51.42 17.98
C ASN A 50 23.10 -50.02 18.43
N HIS A 51 21.82 -49.66 18.35
CA HIS A 51 21.37 -48.32 18.77
C HIS A 51 20.02 -48.33 19.49
N TYR A 52 19.91 -47.60 20.60
CA TYR A 52 18.63 -47.36 21.26
C TYR A 52 17.85 -46.23 20.58
N LEU A 53 16.60 -46.48 20.17
CA LEU A 53 15.77 -45.49 19.48
C LEU A 53 15.43 -44.27 20.35
N LYS A 54 15.50 -44.40 21.68
CA LYS A 54 15.29 -43.28 22.62
C LYS A 54 16.27 -42.11 22.40
N ASN A 55 17.46 -42.39 21.83
CA ASN A 55 18.48 -41.39 21.51
C ASN A 55 18.20 -40.66 20.18
N TYR A 56 17.17 -41.10 19.44
CA TYR A 56 16.84 -40.65 18.09
C TYR A 56 15.37 -40.25 17.97
N LYS A 57 14.78 -39.70 19.04
CA LYS A 57 13.35 -39.31 19.04
C LYS A 57 13.03 -38.16 18.09
N ASN A 58 14.01 -37.31 17.79
CA ASN A 58 13.84 -36.12 16.94
C ASN A 58 14.44 -36.33 15.54
N THR A 59 14.09 -37.44 14.88
CA THR A 59 14.55 -37.75 13.52
C THR A 59 13.56 -38.64 12.79
N THR A 60 13.82 -38.86 11.51
CA THR A 60 13.07 -39.77 10.65
C THR A 60 13.92 -41.00 10.33
N TRP A 61 13.27 -42.15 10.28
CA TRP A 61 13.82 -43.45 9.92
C TRP A 61 13.23 -43.89 8.58
N THR A 62 14.06 -44.03 7.56
CA THR A 62 13.61 -44.47 6.23
C THR A 62 13.81 -45.98 6.11
N ARG A 63 12.72 -46.71 5.91
CA ARG A 63 12.72 -48.16 5.66
C ARG A 63 13.17 -48.45 4.23
N THR A 64 14.13 -49.34 4.06
CA THR A 64 14.63 -49.78 2.73
C THR A 64 14.42 -51.28 2.48
N SER A 65 14.26 -52.08 3.54
CA SER A 65 14.09 -53.54 3.42
C SER A 65 13.23 -54.12 4.54
N LYS A 66 12.72 -55.34 4.33
CA LYS A 66 12.01 -56.13 5.34
C LYS A 66 12.53 -57.56 5.43
N THR A 67 12.37 -58.16 6.59
CA THR A 67 12.54 -59.61 6.83
C THR A 67 11.59 -60.05 7.95
N TYR A 68 11.23 -61.32 7.98
CA TYR A 68 10.54 -61.92 9.11
C TYR A 68 11.51 -62.73 9.94
N ILE A 69 11.42 -62.59 11.27
CA ILE A 69 12.28 -63.30 12.21
C ILE A 69 11.41 -64.14 13.11
N THR A 70 11.72 -65.43 13.15
CA THR A 70 11.03 -66.39 14.01
C THR A 70 11.79 -66.50 15.32
N LYS A 71 11.11 -66.14 16.42
CA LYS A 71 11.62 -66.22 17.80
C LYS A 71 10.62 -67.04 18.61
N HIS A 72 11.07 -68.11 19.26
CA HIS A 72 10.21 -68.97 20.07
C HIS A 72 8.95 -69.43 19.31
N GLY A 73 9.12 -69.87 18.06
CA GLY A 73 8.00 -70.31 17.20
C GLY A 73 7.12 -69.18 16.61
N LYS A 74 7.25 -67.93 17.06
CA LYS A 74 6.45 -66.79 16.58
C LYS A 74 7.20 -65.94 15.55
N ARG A 75 6.51 -65.51 14.50
CA ARG A 75 7.08 -64.75 13.37
C ARG A 75 6.84 -63.24 13.55
N TYR A 76 7.92 -62.45 13.52
CA TYR A 76 7.88 -61.00 13.71
C TYR A 76 8.45 -60.27 12.50
N LEU A 77 7.76 -59.23 12.02
CA LEU A 77 8.23 -58.40 10.91
C LEU A 77 9.25 -57.37 11.39
N TYR A 78 10.42 -57.38 10.77
CA TYR A 78 11.48 -56.40 11.00
C TYR A 78 11.73 -55.57 9.75
N TYR A 79 11.97 -54.28 9.96
CA TYR A 79 12.35 -53.32 8.94
C TYR A 79 13.82 -52.94 9.10
N TYR A 80 14.54 -52.92 8.00
CA TYR A 80 15.85 -52.28 7.95
C TYR A 80 15.63 -50.80 7.69
N VAL A 81 16.12 -49.96 8.60
CA VAL A 81 15.89 -48.52 8.59
C VAL A 81 17.20 -47.75 8.64
N HIS A 82 17.22 -46.58 8.01
CA HIS A 82 18.33 -45.62 8.05
C HIS A 82 17.89 -44.33 8.72
N ASN A 83 18.73 -43.79 9.59
CA ASN A 83 18.49 -42.53 10.28
C ASN A 83 18.84 -41.35 9.38
N ALA A 84 17.89 -40.43 9.17
CA ALA A 84 18.11 -39.25 8.35
C ALA A 84 19.19 -38.28 8.89
N LYS A 85 19.50 -38.33 10.20
CA LYS A 85 20.49 -37.42 10.84
C LYS A 85 21.91 -37.97 10.81
N SER A 86 22.06 -39.22 11.23
CA SER A 86 23.35 -39.74 11.69
C SER A 86 23.88 -40.88 10.82
N GLY A 87 23.18 -41.25 9.74
CA GLY A 87 23.54 -42.38 8.88
C GLY A 87 23.39 -43.77 9.54
N VAL A 88 23.13 -43.80 10.85
CA VAL A 88 22.90 -45.01 11.65
C VAL A 88 21.80 -45.86 11.02
N ALA A 89 22.05 -47.16 10.92
CA ALA A 89 21.09 -48.11 10.37
C ALA A 89 20.98 -49.38 11.20
N GLY A 90 19.88 -50.10 11.01
CA GLY A 90 19.71 -51.42 11.61
C GLY A 90 18.30 -51.96 11.46
N TRP A 91 18.13 -53.20 11.91
CA TRP A 91 16.85 -53.88 11.93
C TRP A 91 16.07 -53.47 13.18
N VAL A 92 14.81 -53.07 13.00
CA VAL A 92 13.89 -52.78 14.09
C VAL A 92 12.56 -53.48 13.87
N TRP A 93 11.92 -53.92 14.95
CA TRP A 93 10.58 -54.49 14.87
C TRP A 93 9.58 -53.42 14.42
N HIS A 94 8.75 -53.74 13.43
CA HIS A 94 7.85 -52.76 12.81
C HIS A 94 6.89 -52.11 13.82
N GLY A 95 6.48 -52.82 14.88
CA GLY A 95 5.58 -52.32 15.91
C GLY A 95 6.16 -51.17 16.76
N TYR A 96 7.47 -50.93 16.69
CA TYR A 96 8.11 -49.77 17.32
C TYR A 96 8.13 -48.52 16.43
N LEU A 97 7.66 -48.63 15.19
CA LEU A 97 7.68 -47.56 14.21
C LEU A 97 6.26 -47.06 13.92
N LYS A 98 6.10 -45.73 13.84
CA LYS A 98 4.89 -45.08 13.36
C LYS A 98 5.19 -44.42 12.02
N ALA A 99 4.29 -44.57 11.05
CA ALA A 99 4.49 -44.01 9.72
C ALA A 99 4.52 -42.47 9.75
N GLY A 100 5.40 -41.89 8.95
CA GLY A 100 5.53 -40.44 8.78
C GLY A 100 6.89 -39.89 9.18
N LYS A 101 7.09 -38.61 8.89
CA LYS A 101 8.32 -37.86 9.15
C LYS A 101 8.30 -37.21 10.53
N ASN A 102 9.47 -36.93 11.08
CA ASN A 102 9.61 -36.18 12.34
C ASN A 102 10.86 -35.28 12.31
N TYR A 103 10.67 -34.03 12.77
CA TYR A 103 11.63 -32.93 12.72
C TYR A 103 12.23 -32.69 11.33
N GLN A 104 11.47 -32.91 10.26
CA GLN A 104 11.92 -32.64 8.89
C GLN A 104 11.20 -31.44 8.28
N LEU A 105 11.96 -30.59 7.57
CA LEU A 105 11.46 -29.48 6.77
C LEU A 105 11.00 -29.99 5.39
N THR A 106 9.88 -29.46 4.88
CA THR A 106 9.52 -29.61 3.46
C THR A 106 10.31 -28.64 2.58
N SER A 107 10.12 -28.74 1.26
CA SER A 107 10.56 -27.72 0.31
C SER A 107 10.10 -26.33 0.74
N ILE A 108 11.00 -25.37 0.63
CA ILE A 108 10.79 -23.99 1.02
C ILE A 108 10.14 -23.24 -0.13
N LYS A 109 9.13 -22.43 0.19
CA LYS A 109 8.53 -21.47 -0.75
C LYS A 109 8.93 -20.07 -0.36
N ASN A 110 9.43 -19.29 -1.31
CA ASN A 110 9.67 -17.86 -1.13
C ASN A 110 8.33 -17.12 -1.15
N VAL A 111 8.08 -16.28 -0.17
CA VAL A 111 6.82 -15.55 0.02
C VAL A 111 7.09 -14.24 0.75
N SER A 112 6.19 -13.26 0.60
CA SER A 112 6.26 -12.00 1.34
C SER A 112 5.08 -11.83 2.31
N GLY A 113 5.24 -10.96 3.30
CA GLY A 113 4.18 -10.51 4.20
C GLY A 113 4.73 -9.94 5.50
N THR A 114 4.03 -8.97 6.09
CA THR A 114 4.41 -8.35 7.37
C THR A 114 3.44 -8.80 8.46
N TYR A 115 3.98 -9.15 9.62
CA TYR A 115 3.25 -9.74 10.73
C TYR A 115 3.60 -9.07 12.05
N VAL A 116 2.72 -9.19 13.03
CA VAL A 116 2.97 -8.84 14.44
C VAL A 116 2.66 -10.03 15.33
N LYS A 117 3.06 -9.95 16.60
CA LYS A 117 2.76 -10.97 17.61
C LYS A 117 1.24 -11.16 17.74
N ASN A 118 0.77 -12.39 17.58
CA ASN A 118 -0.59 -12.80 17.92
C ASN A 118 -0.67 -13.34 19.34
N ARG A 119 0.28 -14.20 19.69
CA ARG A 119 0.41 -14.82 21.01
C ARG A 119 1.88 -15.08 21.32
N SER A 120 2.19 -15.37 22.58
CA SER A 120 3.55 -15.70 23.01
C SER A 120 4.11 -16.89 22.23
N GLY A 121 5.36 -16.74 21.79
CA GLY A 121 6.01 -17.69 20.89
C GLY A 121 7.49 -17.38 20.74
N LYS A 122 8.25 -18.33 20.15
CA LYS A 122 9.69 -18.20 19.91
C LYS A 122 10.04 -18.31 18.43
N ILE A 123 11.01 -17.51 18.00
CA ILE A 123 11.71 -17.57 16.71
C ILE A 123 12.98 -18.41 16.90
N TYR A 124 13.22 -19.38 16.02
CA TYR A 124 14.36 -20.29 16.10
C TYR A 124 15.32 -20.11 14.92
N PRO A 125 16.64 -19.93 15.16
CA PRO A 125 17.61 -19.59 14.12
C PRO A 125 18.22 -20.82 13.42
N PHE A 126 17.43 -21.87 13.14
CA PHE A 126 17.97 -23.03 12.42
C PHE A 126 18.08 -22.77 10.91
N GLN A 127 19.12 -23.34 10.29
CA GLN A 127 19.40 -23.21 8.85
C GLN A 127 18.52 -24.14 8.00
N SER A 128 18.16 -23.67 6.81
CA SER A 128 17.48 -24.49 5.79
C SER A 128 18.41 -25.57 5.24
N GLY A 129 17.94 -26.80 5.10
CA GLY A 129 18.71 -27.95 4.61
C GLY A 129 19.14 -28.94 5.69
N TYR A 130 19.09 -28.55 6.96
CA TYR A 130 19.36 -29.45 8.09
C TYR A 130 18.12 -30.25 8.47
N ASN A 131 18.10 -31.52 8.05
CA ASN A 131 17.13 -32.51 8.48
C ASN A 131 17.84 -33.57 9.33
N PRO A 132 17.45 -33.77 10.60
CA PRO A 132 16.36 -33.13 11.32
C PRO A 132 16.71 -31.76 11.92
N ILE A 133 15.67 -30.95 12.12
CA ILE A 133 15.72 -29.60 12.68
C ILE A 133 15.89 -29.64 14.21
N SER A 134 16.75 -28.77 14.74
CA SER A 134 16.85 -28.49 16.18
C SER A 134 16.13 -27.18 16.55
N PHE A 135 15.34 -27.21 17.62
CA PHE A 135 14.67 -26.03 18.20
C PHE A 135 15.49 -25.46 19.38
N SER A 136 16.77 -25.19 19.14
CA SER A 136 17.70 -24.59 20.11
C SER A 136 17.87 -23.09 19.86
N GLY A 137 18.23 -22.32 20.89
CA GLY A 137 18.52 -20.88 20.76
C GLY A 137 17.33 -19.99 20.42
N GLY A 138 16.10 -20.43 20.74
CA GLY A 138 14.88 -19.69 20.40
C GLY A 138 14.73 -18.38 21.19
N ARG A 139 14.42 -17.28 20.50
CA ARG A 139 14.15 -15.95 21.09
C ARG A 139 12.66 -15.66 21.11
N PHE A 140 12.15 -15.07 22.20
CA PHE A 140 10.74 -14.73 22.31
C PHE A 140 10.31 -13.60 21.34
N LEU A 141 9.05 -13.64 20.91
CA LEU A 141 8.42 -12.54 20.19
C LEU A 141 8.28 -11.30 21.08
N SER A 142 8.65 -10.14 20.54
CA SER A 142 8.37 -8.83 21.12
C SER A 142 6.92 -8.42 20.85
N SER A 143 6.32 -7.70 21.78
CA SER A 143 5.00 -7.05 21.59
C SER A 143 5.06 -5.82 20.69
N THR A 144 6.23 -5.19 20.55
CA THR A 144 6.42 -3.93 19.81
C THR A 144 7.08 -4.11 18.44
N ALA A 145 7.57 -5.31 18.11
CA ALA A 145 8.24 -5.57 16.85
C ALA A 145 7.28 -6.03 15.75
N SER A 146 7.58 -5.63 14.51
CA SER A 146 6.99 -6.20 13.29
C SER A 146 7.95 -7.24 12.69
N TYR A 147 7.41 -8.19 11.93
CA TYR A 147 8.12 -9.36 11.42
C TYR A 147 7.87 -9.52 9.91
N LYS A 148 8.89 -9.27 9.10
CA LYS A 148 8.87 -9.48 7.65
C LYS A 148 9.11 -10.95 7.33
N LYS A 149 8.10 -11.64 6.80
CA LYS A 149 8.18 -13.02 6.29
C LYS A 149 8.84 -13.01 4.92
N SER A 150 9.86 -13.86 4.73
CA SER A 150 10.52 -14.05 3.43
C SER A 150 10.39 -15.48 2.88
N LYS A 151 10.12 -16.46 3.75
CA LYS A 151 10.00 -17.88 3.37
C LYS A 151 8.91 -18.57 4.19
N GLN A 152 8.36 -19.65 3.65
CA GLN A 152 7.50 -20.57 4.38
C GLN A 152 7.81 -22.03 4.03
N ALA A 153 7.60 -22.91 4.99
CA ALA A 153 7.73 -24.35 4.83
C ALA A 153 6.92 -25.08 5.90
N TYR A 154 6.67 -26.37 5.71
CA TYR A 154 6.10 -27.21 6.76
C TYR A 154 7.22 -27.94 7.51
N ILE A 155 7.05 -28.08 8.82
CA ILE A 155 7.87 -28.94 9.66
C ILE A 155 7.00 -30.11 10.10
N TYR A 156 7.47 -31.33 9.86
CA TYR A 156 6.82 -32.52 10.40
C TYR A 156 7.15 -32.70 11.87
N LYS A 157 6.14 -32.88 12.71
CA LYS A 157 6.30 -33.37 14.09
C LYS A 157 5.36 -34.55 14.29
N LYS A 158 5.92 -35.73 14.55
CA LYS A 158 5.18 -36.99 14.75
C LYS A 158 4.19 -37.28 13.60
N GLY A 159 4.61 -37.06 12.35
CA GLY A 159 3.79 -37.27 11.17
C GLY A 159 2.85 -36.12 10.79
N ILE A 160 2.65 -35.13 11.66
CA ILE A 160 1.78 -33.98 11.41
C ILE A 160 2.60 -32.81 10.83
N LYS A 161 2.08 -32.14 9.80
CA LYS A 161 2.68 -30.94 9.20
C LYS A 161 2.28 -29.68 9.97
N TYR A 162 3.25 -28.86 10.33
CA TYR A 162 3.03 -27.55 10.93
C TYR A 162 3.63 -26.48 10.03
N LEU A 163 2.87 -25.45 9.66
CA LEU A 163 3.36 -24.35 8.82
C LEU A 163 4.27 -23.41 9.63
N TYR A 164 5.47 -23.16 9.13
CA TYR A 164 6.42 -22.24 9.72
C TYR A 164 6.77 -21.14 8.72
N TYR A 165 6.98 -19.94 9.25
CA TYR A 165 7.46 -18.77 8.52
C TYR A 165 8.90 -18.49 8.90
N TYR A 166 9.74 -18.16 7.93
CA TYR A 166 11.01 -17.51 8.20
C TYR A 166 10.79 -16.00 8.20
N VAL A 167 11.13 -15.35 9.31
CA VAL A 167 10.90 -13.91 9.50
C VAL A 167 12.19 -13.18 9.88
N THR A 168 12.22 -11.89 9.55
CA THR A 168 13.17 -10.90 10.07
C THR A 168 12.37 -9.81 10.80
N GLY A 169 12.63 -9.65 12.09
CA GLY A 169 11.99 -8.67 12.95
C GLY A 169 12.63 -7.29 12.83
N SER A 170 11.85 -6.23 13.06
CA SER A 170 12.34 -4.84 13.12
C SER A 170 13.39 -4.62 14.21
N ASN A 171 13.40 -5.47 15.24
CA ASN A 171 14.39 -5.50 16.32
C ASN A 171 15.63 -6.37 15.99
N GLY A 172 15.85 -6.73 14.73
CA GLY A 172 16.98 -7.55 14.27
C GLY A 172 16.86 -9.05 14.52
N THR A 173 15.78 -9.54 15.17
CA THR A 173 15.58 -10.99 15.36
C THR A 173 15.29 -11.69 14.05
N LYS A 174 15.85 -12.88 13.81
CA LYS A 174 15.59 -13.64 12.58
C LYS A 174 15.50 -15.14 12.81
N GLY A 175 14.68 -15.83 12.03
CA GLY A 175 14.56 -17.29 12.07
C GLY A 175 13.15 -17.81 11.77
N TRP A 176 12.95 -19.10 12.02
CA TRP A 176 11.69 -19.79 11.79
C TRP A 176 10.76 -19.74 12.99
N ILE A 177 9.49 -19.48 12.74
CA ILE A 177 8.44 -19.42 13.75
C ILE A 177 7.18 -20.11 13.27
N TRP A 178 6.46 -20.73 14.21
CA TRP A 178 5.17 -21.35 13.93
C TRP A 178 4.15 -20.27 13.56
N HIS A 179 3.47 -20.44 12.42
CA HIS A 179 2.64 -19.38 11.83
C HIS A 179 1.56 -18.83 12.79
N SER A 180 1.00 -19.67 13.66
CA SER A 180 -0.11 -19.31 14.56
C SER A 180 0.29 -18.34 15.68
N TYR A 181 1.59 -18.16 15.92
CA TYR A 181 2.13 -17.15 16.84
C TYR A 181 2.13 -15.74 16.25
N LEU A 182 1.90 -15.63 14.94
CA LEU A 182 1.84 -14.39 14.20
C LEU A 182 0.42 -14.13 13.71
N LYS A 183 0.08 -12.85 13.58
CA LYS A 183 -1.08 -12.35 12.84
C LYS A 183 -0.60 -11.30 11.86
N THR A 184 -1.31 -11.12 10.75
CA THR A 184 -0.97 -10.07 9.78
C THR A 184 -0.85 -8.74 10.53
N ALA A 185 0.23 -8.01 10.27
CA ALA A 185 0.37 -6.68 10.85
C ALA A 185 -0.83 -5.84 10.43
N PRO A 186 -1.46 -5.09 11.36
CA PRO A 186 -2.38 -4.03 10.95
C PRO A 186 -1.63 -3.13 9.97
N VAL A 187 -2.24 -2.85 8.85
CA VAL A 187 -1.69 -1.91 7.86
C VAL A 187 -1.65 -0.53 8.54
N GLY A 188 -0.48 0.09 8.58
CA GLY A 188 -0.28 1.48 9.03
C GLY A 188 -0.86 1.86 10.40
N THR A 189 -0.36 1.30 11.51
CA THR A 189 -0.74 1.87 12.82
C THR A 189 -0.03 3.21 13.01
N THR A 190 -0.81 4.29 13.11
CA THR A 190 -0.31 5.64 13.38
C THR A 190 -0.05 5.84 14.87
N HIS A 191 1.05 6.49 15.20
CA HIS A 191 1.46 6.80 16.56
C HIS A 191 2.10 8.19 16.60
N ALA A 192 2.06 8.85 17.76
CA ALA A 192 2.83 10.08 17.97
C ALA A 192 4.33 9.78 17.83
N ALA A 193 5.03 10.60 17.06
CA ALA A 193 6.45 10.44 16.74
C ALA A 193 7.31 11.61 17.28
N GLY A 194 6.71 12.76 17.57
CA GLY A 194 7.41 13.90 18.17
C GLY A 194 6.75 15.23 17.82
N THR A 195 7.58 16.26 17.65
CA THR A 195 7.18 17.61 17.24
C THR A 195 8.20 18.18 16.25
N ASN A 196 7.74 18.97 15.29
CA ASN A 196 8.57 19.76 14.38
C ASN A 196 8.17 21.25 14.43
N SER A 197 8.69 22.07 13.52
CA SER A 197 8.33 23.50 13.40
C SER A 197 6.84 23.77 13.11
N TYR A 198 6.09 22.73 12.72
CA TYR A 198 4.66 22.77 12.42
C TYR A 198 3.80 22.19 13.54
N GLY A 199 4.39 21.76 14.65
CA GLY A 199 3.67 21.17 15.77
C GLY A 199 3.80 19.64 15.84
N PRO A 200 2.77 18.90 16.30
CA PRO A 200 2.85 17.46 16.52
C PRO A 200 3.11 16.66 15.24
N VAL A 201 4.03 15.70 15.33
CA VAL A 201 4.36 14.75 14.27
C VAL A 201 3.83 13.38 14.64
N TYR A 202 3.16 12.73 13.69
CA TYR A 202 2.68 11.37 13.77
C TYR A 202 3.37 10.52 12.71
N ALA A 203 3.63 9.26 13.00
CA ALA A 203 4.24 8.33 12.05
C ALA A 203 3.48 7.01 11.99
N THR A 204 3.59 6.31 10.87
CA THR A 204 3.02 4.97 10.72
C THR A 204 4.06 3.87 10.82
N THR A 205 3.65 2.72 11.37
CA THR A 205 4.48 1.52 11.39
C THR A 205 4.26 0.67 10.14
N GLY A 206 5.27 0.64 9.27
CA GLY A 206 5.25 -0.16 8.03
C GLY A 206 4.45 0.48 6.91
N ASP A 207 4.07 -0.34 5.93
CA ASP A 207 3.30 0.10 4.76
C ASP A 207 1.84 0.37 5.17
N VAL A 208 1.27 1.46 4.65
CA VAL A 208 -0.12 1.88 4.90
C VAL A 208 -1.07 1.49 3.76
N LEU A 209 -0.56 0.92 2.67
CA LEU A 209 -1.35 0.40 1.55
C LEU A 209 -1.63 -1.10 1.73
N ASP A 210 -2.90 -1.50 1.55
CA ASP A 210 -3.30 -2.90 1.55
C ASP A 210 -2.50 -3.71 0.53
N ASN A 211 -2.21 -4.97 0.88
CA ASN A 211 -1.63 -5.89 -0.08
C ASN A 211 -2.67 -6.24 -1.15
N TYR A 212 -2.30 -6.06 -2.41
CA TYR A 212 -3.09 -6.48 -3.57
C TYR A 212 -2.27 -7.37 -4.50
N LYS A 213 -2.97 -8.14 -5.33
CA LYS A 213 -2.38 -8.91 -6.42
C LYS A 213 -2.63 -8.14 -7.71
N THR A 214 -1.58 -7.75 -8.41
CA THR A 214 -1.69 -7.03 -9.69
C THR A 214 -2.53 -7.80 -10.71
N ALA A 215 -2.41 -9.14 -10.75
CA ALA A 215 -3.23 -10.01 -11.62
C ALA A 215 -4.75 -9.90 -11.40
N ASN A 216 -5.19 -9.39 -10.25
CA ASN A 216 -6.61 -9.20 -9.95
C ASN A 216 -7.12 -7.79 -10.29
N PHE A 217 -6.23 -6.87 -10.68
CA PHE A 217 -6.61 -5.52 -11.08
C PHE A 217 -7.27 -5.58 -12.45
N SER A 218 -8.41 -4.91 -12.58
CA SER A 218 -9.19 -4.85 -13.82
C SER A 218 -9.28 -3.41 -14.34
N LEU A 219 -9.60 -3.26 -15.62
CA LEU A 219 -9.79 -1.96 -16.25
C LEU A 219 -11.17 -1.88 -16.86
N VAL A 220 -11.79 -0.72 -16.74
CA VAL A 220 -12.92 -0.34 -17.57
C VAL A 220 -12.38 0.40 -18.77
N THR A 221 -12.72 -0.12 -19.95
CA THR A 221 -12.41 0.55 -21.22
C THR A 221 -13.61 1.40 -21.62
N PRO A 222 -13.46 2.72 -21.75
CA PRO A 222 -14.50 3.58 -22.30
C PRO A 222 -14.90 3.13 -23.71
N LYS A 223 -16.14 3.46 -24.13
CA LYS A 223 -16.59 3.22 -25.51
C LYS A 223 -15.87 4.17 -26.49
N PRO A 224 -15.90 3.89 -27.81
CA PRO A 224 -15.41 4.82 -28.82
C PRO A 224 -15.98 6.23 -28.61
N GLY A 225 -15.13 7.25 -28.72
CA GLY A 225 -15.50 8.66 -28.46
C GLY A 225 -14.86 9.26 -27.20
N TYR A 226 -14.31 8.43 -26.31
CA TYR A 226 -13.46 8.88 -25.21
C TYR A 226 -12.10 9.35 -25.76
N THR A 227 -11.64 10.54 -25.36
CA THR A 227 -10.42 11.12 -25.88
C THR A 227 -9.20 10.45 -25.23
N THR A 228 -8.19 10.11 -26.02
CA THR A 228 -6.94 9.58 -25.48
C THR A 228 -6.14 10.69 -24.82
N ALA A 229 -5.44 10.37 -23.73
CA ALA A 229 -4.56 11.27 -22.99
C ALA A 229 -3.90 12.34 -23.88
N ILE A 230 -4.31 13.60 -23.69
CA ILE A 230 -3.79 14.72 -24.48
C ILE A 230 -2.37 15.00 -24.01
N ALA A 231 -1.41 14.96 -24.92
CA ALA A 231 -0.06 15.45 -24.68
C ALA A 231 -0.06 16.95 -24.97
N HIS A 232 0.06 17.78 -23.93
CA HIS A 232 0.09 19.22 -24.13
C HIS A 232 1.49 19.70 -24.50
N GLY A 233 1.53 20.53 -25.55
CA GLY A 233 2.65 21.42 -25.85
C GLY A 233 2.63 22.65 -24.93
N SER A 234 3.71 23.44 -25.00
CA SER A 234 4.01 24.61 -24.15
C SER A 234 2.78 25.41 -23.70
N TYR A 235 2.44 25.37 -22.41
CA TYR A 235 1.27 26.07 -21.87
C TYR A 235 1.36 27.59 -22.03
N GLN A 236 0.26 28.22 -22.44
CA GLN A 236 0.21 29.64 -22.79
C GLN A 236 -0.46 30.47 -21.71
N LYS A 237 -0.08 31.76 -21.65
CA LYS A 237 -0.88 32.74 -20.92
C LYS A 237 -2.20 32.97 -21.65
N VAL A 238 -3.26 33.28 -20.91
CA VAL A 238 -4.51 33.73 -21.51
C VAL A 238 -4.22 34.98 -22.35
N PRO A 239 -4.67 35.06 -23.62
CA PRO A 239 -4.37 36.21 -24.47
C PRO A 239 -4.80 37.54 -23.84
N ALA A 240 -5.98 37.59 -23.22
CA ALA A 240 -6.47 38.78 -22.53
C ALA A 240 -5.59 39.16 -21.34
N TYR A 241 -5.16 38.20 -20.53
CA TYR A 241 -4.22 38.42 -19.43
C TYR A 241 -2.85 38.92 -19.92
N ALA A 242 -2.35 38.35 -21.02
CA ALA A 242 -1.08 38.75 -21.62
C ALA A 242 -1.12 40.17 -22.18
N ALA A 243 -2.27 40.59 -22.71
CA ALA A 243 -2.48 41.95 -23.20
C ALA A 243 -2.67 42.96 -22.06
N ASN A 244 -3.43 42.60 -21.02
CA ASN A 244 -3.65 43.42 -19.84
C ASN A 244 -3.92 42.54 -18.62
N VAL A 245 -3.02 42.58 -17.63
CA VAL A 245 -3.16 41.80 -16.40
C VAL A 245 -4.38 42.21 -15.57
N PHE A 246 -4.87 43.45 -15.71
CA PHE A 246 -6.10 43.94 -15.06
C PHE A 246 -7.33 43.70 -15.95
N GLN A 247 -7.59 42.44 -16.27
CA GLN A 247 -8.76 42.04 -17.03
C GLN A 247 -10.04 42.51 -16.33
N THR A 248 -10.96 43.07 -17.10
CA THR A 248 -12.27 43.56 -16.64
C THR A 248 -13.43 42.74 -17.19
N THR A 249 -13.16 41.75 -18.04
CA THR A 249 -14.16 40.89 -18.67
C THR A 249 -13.82 39.45 -18.39
N ALA A 250 -14.82 38.66 -17.98
CA ALA A 250 -14.67 37.24 -17.72
C ALA A 250 -14.17 36.49 -18.96
N ASP A 251 -13.20 35.60 -18.75
CA ASP A 251 -12.81 34.60 -19.74
C ASP A 251 -13.84 33.47 -19.77
N THR A 252 -13.91 32.76 -20.89
CA THR A 252 -14.72 31.56 -21.06
C THR A 252 -13.85 30.44 -21.60
N LEU A 253 -14.04 29.24 -21.05
CA LEU A 253 -13.41 28.02 -21.51
C LEU A 253 -14.51 27.05 -21.95
N ASN A 254 -14.55 26.81 -23.25
CA ASN A 254 -15.61 26.02 -23.86
C ASN A 254 -15.22 24.54 -23.94
N ALA A 255 -16.21 23.66 -23.71
CA ALA A 255 -16.06 22.25 -24.01
C ALA A 255 -15.81 22.04 -25.51
N ASP A 256 -14.86 21.17 -25.83
CA ASP A 256 -14.55 20.74 -27.20
C ASP A 256 -15.25 19.41 -27.51
N LYS A 257 -14.99 18.38 -26.70
CA LYS A 257 -15.60 17.05 -26.83
C LYS A 257 -16.09 16.60 -25.47
N HIS A 258 -17.12 15.75 -25.50
CA HIS A 258 -17.61 15.10 -24.30
C HIS A 258 -17.91 13.62 -24.56
N TYR A 259 -17.77 12.85 -23.50
CA TYR A 259 -18.17 11.45 -23.40
C TYR A 259 -19.08 11.30 -22.19
N GLY A 260 -20.18 10.55 -22.36
CA GLY A 260 -21.16 10.36 -21.29
C GLY A 260 -22.19 11.48 -21.25
N THR A 261 -22.63 11.87 -20.05
CA THR A 261 -23.77 12.78 -19.86
C THR A 261 -23.40 14.19 -19.43
N GLU A 262 -22.15 14.40 -19.00
CA GLU A 262 -21.67 15.72 -18.58
C GLU A 262 -21.23 16.52 -19.81
N ASN A 263 -21.69 17.76 -19.92
CA ASN A 263 -21.29 18.72 -20.95
C ASN A 263 -21.56 20.13 -20.41
N TYR A 264 -20.51 20.90 -20.14
CA TYR A 264 -20.60 22.23 -19.55
C TYR A 264 -19.39 23.07 -19.94
N ASN A 265 -19.53 24.39 -19.83
CA ASN A 265 -18.44 25.33 -20.05
C ASN A 265 -18.02 25.96 -18.72
N PHE A 266 -16.87 26.62 -18.72
CA PHE A 266 -16.41 27.41 -17.58
C PHE A 266 -16.38 28.89 -17.93
N LYS A 267 -16.76 29.73 -16.96
CA LYS A 267 -16.65 31.19 -17.07
C LYS A 267 -15.98 31.74 -15.82
N THR A 268 -15.11 32.74 -15.96
CA THR A 268 -14.46 33.37 -14.82
C THR A 268 -15.48 33.83 -13.78
N ALA A 269 -15.33 33.33 -12.56
CA ALA A 269 -16.07 33.81 -11.40
C ALA A 269 -15.26 34.87 -10.64
N MET A 270 -13.95 34.68 -10.53
CA MET A 270 -13.05 35.59 -9.83
C MET A 270 -11.63 35.50 -10.40
N PHE A 271 -11.06 36.64 -10.79
CA PHE A 271 -9.64 36.73 -11.09
C PHE A 271 -8.83 36.63 -9.79
N LEU A 272 -7.77 35.82 -9.81
CA LEU A 272 -6.84 35.72 -8.68
C LEU A 272 -5.78 36.84 -8.75
N PRO A 273 -5.15 37.17 -7.59
CA PRO A 273 -4.18 38.26 -7.47
C PRO A 273 -3.03 38.29 -8.48
N VAL A 274 -2.43 39.48 -8.60
CA VAL A 274 -1.18 39.73 -9.33
C VAL A 274 -0.23 40.57 -8.45
N THR A 275 1.09 40.37 -8.56
CA THR A 275 2.13 41.19 -7.89
C THR A 275 3.36 41.36 -8.79
N TYR A 276 4.19 42.40 -8.54
CA TYR A 276 5.43 42.69 -9.27
C TYR A 276 6.66 42.65 -8.36
N ASN A 277 7.50 41.63 -8.57
CA ASN A 277 8.97 41.72 -8.47
C ASN A 277 9.64 40.58 -9.26
N LYS A 278 8.93 39.46 -9.45
CA LYS A 278 9.14 38.45 -10.49
C LYS A 278 7.78 37.89 -10.92
N SER A 279 7.66 37.33 -12.13
CA SER A 279 6.47 36.53 -12.45
C SER A 279 6.30 35.43 -11.41
N GLY A 280 5.15 35.35 -10.73
CA GLY A 280 4.83 34.17 -9.90
C GLY A 280 4.62 34.39 -8.40
N ASP A 281 4.72 35.60 -7.83
CA ASP A 281 4.58 35.73 -6.37
C ASP A 281 3.15 35.54 -5.83
N LEU A 282 2.13 35.55 -6.70
CA LEU A 282 0.79 34.93 -6.54
C LEU A 282 0.34 34.31 -7.88
N GLY A 283 1.30 34.03 -8.76
CA GLY A 283 1.06 33.65 -10.15
C GLY A 283 1.21 32.16 -10.40
N ASN A 284 1.31 31.36 -9.35
CA ASN A 284 1.44 29.91 -9.45
C ASN A 284 0.55 29.19 -8.42
N PRO A 285 -0.79 29.37 -8.49
CA PRO A 285 -1.70 28.58 -7.67
C PRO A 285 -1.59 27.10 -8.08
N GLN A 286 -1.82 26.19 -7.14
CA GLN A 286 -1.61 24.75 -7.35
C GLN A 286 -2.77 23.89 -6.88
N SER A 287 -3.62 24.41 -6.00
CA SER A 287 -4.86 23.77 -5.58
C SER A 287 -5.71 24.74 -4.78
N ALA A 288 -7.00 24.42 -4.63
CA ALA A 288 -7.92 25.20 -3.83
C ALA A 288 -8.92 24.31 -3.09
N ALA A 289 -9.41 24.81 -1.95
CA ALA A 289 -10.46 24.16 -1.16
C ALA A 289 -11.40 25.23 -0.57
N PHE A 290 -12.70 24.95 -0.57
CA PHE A 290 -13.65 25.74 0.21
C PHE A 290 -13.67 25.29 1.67
N ASN A 291 -14.02 26.20 2.57
CA ASN A 291 -14.48 25.80 3.90
C ASN A 291 -15.86 25.11 3.79
N LYS A 292 -16.31 24.47 4.87
CA LYS A 292 -17.52 23.64 4.88
C LYS A 292 -18.80 24.38 4.44
N ASP A 293 -18.86 25.68 4.71
CA ASP A 293 -20.06 26.51 4.53
C ASP A 293 -19.95 27.43 3.29
N ASP A 294 -18.95 27.21 2.43
CA ASP A 294 -18.70 27.95 1.19
C ASP A 294 -18.45 29.47 1.37
N THR A 295 -18.06 29.91 2.57
CA THR A 295 -17.81 31.33 2.85
C THR A 295 -16.37 31.74 2.62
N GLU A 296 -15.43 30.79 2.73
CA GLU A 296 -14.00 31.04 2.58
C GLU A 296 -13.42 30.08 1.52
N LEU A 297 -12.53 30.61 0.69
CA LEU A 297 -11.73 29.86 -0.28
C LEU A 297 -10.27 29.90 0.18
N TYR A 298 -9.63 28.73 0.29
CA TYR A 298 -8.20 28.61 0.52
C TYR A 298 -7.54 28.21 -0.79
N VAL A 299 -6.49 28.93 -1.19
CA VAL A 299 -5.70 28.60 -2.37
C VAL A 299 -4.25 28.41 -1.95
N ALA A 300 -3.66 27.29 -2.36
CA ALA A 300 -2.25 27.00 -2.17
C ALA A 300 -1.45 27.53 -3.37
N TYR A 301 -0.34 28.22 -3.06
CA TYR A 301 0.56 28.78 -4.06
C TYR A 301 1.97 28.26 -3.86
N ASN A 302 2.64 27.98 -4.97
CA ASN A 302 4.08 27.73 -4.98
C ASN A 302 4.84 29.06 -4.98
N ALA A 303 5.88 29.15 -4.14
CA ALA A 303 6.78 30.30 -4.15
C ALA A 303 7.70 30.26 -5.38
N SER A 304 8.04 31.43 -5.92
CA SER A 304 8.87 31.57 -7.12
C SER A 304 10.26 30.95 -6.93
N GLY A 305 10.74 30.19 -7.93
CA GLY A 305 12.11 29.64 -7.95
C GLY A 305 12.36 28.36 -7.14
N SER A 306 11.30 27.69 -6.64
CA SER A 306 11.41 26.45 -5.84
C SER A 306 10.77 25.21 -6.50
N GLU A 307 10.51 25.26 -7.81
CA GLU A 307 9.66 24.31 -8.54
C GLU A 307 10.20 22.87 -8.59
N GLY A 308 9.31 21.89 -8.33
CA GLY A 308 9.51 20.49 -8.70
C GLY A 308 10.23 19.61 -7.67
N SER A 309 10.26 19.99 -6.39
CA SER A 309 10.90 19.18 -5.33
C SER A 309 10.01 18.98 -4.10
N ASP A 310 10.25 17.88 -3.36
CA ASP A 310 9.68 17.61 -2.02
C ASP A 310 10.12 18.64 -0.94
N SER A 311 10.97 19.60 -1.30
CA SER A 311 11.42 20.72 -0.46
C SER A 311 10.89 22.07 -0.96
N GLN A 312 9.99 22.05 -1.93
CA GLN A 312 9.42 23.24 -2.53
C GLN A 312 8.71 24.09 -1.47
N GLN A 313 8.99 25.38 -1.50
CA GLN A 313 8.34 26.37 -0.66
C GLN A 313 7.05 26.86 -1.31
N GLY A 314 6.07 27.15 -0.45
CA GLY A 314 4.78 27.69 -0.84
C GLY A 314 4.10 28.36 0.35
N TYR A 315 2.90 28.86 0.13
CA TYR A 315 2.08 29.51 1.16
C TYR A 315 0.59 29.38 0.79
N PHE A 316 -0.27 29.69 1.75
CA PHE A 316 -1.71 29.60 1.59
C PHE A 316 -2.31 31.00 1.64
N VAL A 317 -3.31 31.25 0.79
CA VAL A 317 -4.10 32.48 0.83
C VAL A 317 -5.53 32.13 1.14
N LYS A 318 -6.12 32.83 2.11
CA LYS A 318 -7.53 32.73 2.44
C LYS A 318 -8.28 33.95 1.91
N TYR A 319 -9.28 33.67 1.11
CA TYR A 319 -10.21 34.65 0.56
C TYR A 319 -11.54 34.54 1.31
N ASP A 320 -12.07 35.66 1.80
CA ASP A 320 -13.48 35.75 2.21
C ASP A 320 -14.34 35.74 0.95
N TRP A 321 -14.51 34.53 0.40
CA TRP A 321 -15.11 34.26 -0.89
C TRP A 321 -16.50 34.86 -0.99
N LYS A 322 -17.33 34.68 0.05
CA LYS A 322 -18.69 35.19 0.06
C LYS A 322 -18.71 36.71 -0.05
N LYS A 323 -17.87 37.43 0.70
CA LYS A 323 -17.85 38.90 0.62
C LYS A 323 -17.22 39.41 -0.67
N LEU A 324 -16.17 38.76 -1.16
CA LEU A 324 -15.55 39.13 -2.44
C LEU A 324 -16.54 38.96 -3.60
N MET A 325 -17.24 37.83 -3.67
CA MET A 325 -18.25 37.60 -4.71
C MET A 325 -19.46 38.53 -4.60
N GLN A 326 -19.79 39.02 -3.39
CA GLN A 326 -20.90 39.96 -3.18
C GLN A 326 -20.55 41.41 -3.50
N GLN A 327 -19.31 41.83 -3.23
CA GLN A 327 -18.89 43.24 -3.29
C GLN A 327 -18.02 43.58 -4.50
N TYR A 328 -17.33 42.59 -5.08
CA TYR A 328 -16.28 42.80 -6.07
C TYR A 328 -16.30 41.77 -7.20
N ASN A 329 -17.44 41.10 -7.44
CA ASN A 329 -17.64 40.41 -8.72
C ASN A 329 -17.73 41.41 -9.88
N GLU A 330 -18.06 42.66 -9.61
CA GLU A 330 -17.96 43.81 -10.51
C GLU A 330 -17.46 45.05 -9.74
N PRO A 331 -16.35 45.71 -10.15
CA PRO A 331 -15.53 45.39 -11.31
C PRO A 331 -14.60 44.19 -11.07
N MET A 332 -14.58 43.24 -12.01
CA MET A 332 -13.79 42.00 -11.90
C MET A 332 -12.28 42.21 -11.66
N SER A 333 -11.73 43.36 -12.05
CA SER A 333 -10.31 43.69 -11.89
C SER A 333 -9.92 44.10 -10.46
N ALA A 334 -10.90 44.30 -9.55
CA ALA A 334 -10.68 44.88 -8.23
C ALA A 334 -9.60 44.16 -7.41
N ILE A 335 -9.63 42.81 -7.36
CA ILE A 335 -8.64 42.01 -6.62
C ILE A 335 -7.24 42.24 -7.17
N ARG A 336 -7.08 42.21 -8.50
CA ARG A 336 -5.78 42.39 -9.14
C ARG A 336 -5.23 43.79 -8.95
N HIS A 337 -6.07 44.82 -9.06
CA HIS A 337 -5.67 46.19 -8.75
C HIS A 337 -5.23 46.33 -7.30
N ALA A 338 -6.03 45.83 -6.36
CA ALA A 338 -5.73 45.95 -4.95
C ALA A 338 -4.43 45.24 -4.57
N THR A 339 -4.20 44.02 -5.06
CA THR A 339 -2.94 43.30 -4.78
C THR A 339 -1.73 43.89 -5.50
N TRP A 340 -1.92 44.46 -6.69
CA TRP A 340 -0.88 45.20 -7.38
C TRP A 340 -0.50 46.48 -6.63
N ALA A 341 -1.49 47.27 -6.22
CA ALA A 341 -1.26 48.49 -5.43
C ALA A 341 -0.58 48.15 -4.11
N HIS A 342 -0.97 47.04 -3.48
CA HIS A 342 -0.33 46.53 -2.26
C HIS A 342 1.15 46.25 -2.46
N SER A 343 1.50 45.57 -3.56
CA SER A 343 2.89 45.29 -3.89
C SER A 343 3.73 46.53 -4.19
N ASN A 344 3.09 47.64 -4.57
CA ASN A 344 3.75 48.91 -4.90
C ASN A 344 3.65 49.95 -3.77
N HIS A 345 3.07 49.60 -2.62
CA HIS A 345 2.81 50.53 -1.52
C HIS A 345 2.03 51.79 -1.97
N SER A 346 1.07 51.62 -2.88
CA SER A 346 0.29 52.68 -3.52
C SER A 346 -1.23 52.53 -3.34
N GLU A 347 -1.65 51.76 -2.33
CA GLU A 347 -3.05 51.44 -2.06
C GLU A 347 -3.87 52.68 -1.73
N ASN A 348 -5.00 52.83 -2.43
CA ASN A 348 -6.05 53.75 -2.03
C ASN A 348 -7.07 53.09 -1.07
N ALA A 349 -8.08 53.83 -0.64
CA ALA A 349 -9.11 53.32 0.29
C ALA A 349 -9.90 52.12 -0.26
N THR A 350 -10.14 52.08 -1.57
CA THR A 350 -10.82 50.95 -2.25
C THR A 350 -9.93 49.70 -2.24
N ASP A 351 -8.64 49.85 -2.57
CA ASP A 351 -7.67 48.75 -2.53
C ASP A 351 -7.59 48.16 -1.12
N GLN A 352 -7.50 49.02 -0.10
CA GLN A 352 -7.49 48.61 1.30
C GLN A 352 -8.78 47.88 1.71
N ALA A 353 -9.93 48.25 1.16
CA ALA A 353 -11.19 47.56 1.43
C ALA A 353 -11.22 46.15 0.84
N VAL A 354 -10.71 45.97 -0.39
CA VAL A 354 -10.56 44.65 -1.03
C VAL A 354 -9.57 43.77 -0.26
N LEU A 355 -8.42 44.31 0.12
CA LEU A 355 -7.35 43.57 0.82
C LEU A 355 -7.78 43.03 2.19
N ARG A 356 -8.77 43.64 2.87
CA ARG A 356 -9.34 43.11 4.12
C ARG A 356 -9.98 41.73 3.98
N TYR A 357 -10.32 41.33 2.76
CA TYR A 357 -10.91 40.03 2.45
C TYR A 357 -9.88 39.01 1.94
N ILE A 358 -8.59 39.37 1.91
CA ILE A 358 -7.50 38.53 1.41
C ILE A 358 -6.44 38.41 2.50
N HIS A 359 -6.23 37.21 3.00
CA HIS A 359 -5.27 36.92 4.07
C HIS A 359 -4.17 36.02 3.52
N VAL A 360 -2.94 36.53 3.45
CA VAL A 360 -1.78 35.80 2.93
C VAL A 360 -1.02 35.18 4.11
N GLY A 361 -0.85 33.86 4.08
CA GLY A 361 -0.04 33.12 5.04
C GLY A 361 1.45 33.32 4.83
N THR A 362 2.26 32.85 5.78
CA THR A 362 3.72 32.87 5.65
C THR A 362 4.23 31.68 4.83
N THR A 363 5.34 31.86 4.13
CA THR A 363 6.03 30.77 3.42
C THR A 363 6.38 29.59 4.32
N THR A 364 6.12 28.38 3.84
CA THR A 364 6.42 27.10 4.48
C THR A 364 6.85 26.07 3.43
N ILE A 365 7.32 24.89 3.86
CA ILE A 365 7.51 23.75 2.96
C ILE A 365 6.14 23.17 2.66
N THR A 366 5.81 23.07 1.37
CA THR A 366 4.52 22.60 0.88
C THR A 366 4.64 21.46 -0.12
N GLY A 367 5.85 21.23 -0.66
CA GLY A 367 6.04 20.37 -1.81
C GLY A 367 5.30 20.93 -3.02
N HIS A 368 4.87 20.05 -3.93
CA HIS A 368 4.16 20.46 -5.15
C HIS A 368 2.72 20.97 -4.89
N ILE A 369 2.09 20.51 -3.80
CA ILE A 369 0.80 20.99 -3.27
C ILE A 369 -0.42 21.01 -4.23
N GLN A 370 -0.56 20.01 -5.09
CA GLN A 370 -1.75 19.80 -5.96
C GLN A 370 -2.97 19.15 -5.26
N GLY A 371 -3.01 19.14 -3.94
CA GLY A 371 -3.92 18.32 -3.15
C GLY A 371 -4.44 18.95 -1.88
N LEU A 372 -4.60 20.28 -1.84
CA LEU A 372 -5.32 20.93 -0.73
C LEU A 372 -6.80 20.54 -0.77
N ALA A 373 -7.29 19.89 0.29
CA ALA A 373 -8.68 19.45 0.38
C ALA A 373 -9.21 19.54 1.82
N LEU A 374 -10.50 19.90 1.94
CA LEU A 374 -11.24 19.81 3.19
C LEU A 374 -11.70 18.36 3.41
N ASN A 375 -11.47 17.82 4.60
CA ASN A 375 -12.18 16.66 5.09
C ASN A 375 -13.49 17.13 5.76
N PRO A 376 -14.67 16.97 5.11
CA PRO A 376 -15.92 17.53 5.61
C PRO A 376 -16.43 16.85 6.89
N LYS A 377 -15.91 15.66 7.22
CA LYS A 377 -16.27 14.92 8.44
C LYS A 377 -15.58 15.47 9.68
N THR A 378 -14.33 15.92 9.54
CA THR A 378 -13.53 16.47 10.66
C THR A 378 -13.42 17.98 10.62
N ASN A 379 -13.82 18.61 9.50
CA ASN A 379 -13.63 20.03 9.23
C ASN A 379 -12.16 20.45 9.25
N GLU A 380 -11.30 19.60 8.71
CA GLU A 380 -9.84 19.81 8.67
C GLU A 380 -9.37 19.95 7.23
N LEU A 381 -8.49 20.91 6.96
CA LEU A 381 -7.81 21.07 5.69
C LEU A 381 -6.53 20.25 5.68
N TRP A 382 -6.34 19.45 4.63
CA TRP A 382 -5.18 18.57 4.48
C TRP A 382 -4.55 18.76 3.10
N TYR A 383 -3.23 18.57 3.03
CA TYR A 383 -2.51 18.52 1.77
C TYR A 383 -1.34 17.53 1.84
N VAL A 384 -0.84 17.13 0.67
CA VAL A 384 0.31 16.24 0.51
C VAL A 384 1.56 17.06 0.24
N ASP A 385 2.56 16.95 1.12
CA ASP A 385 3.84 17.64 1.00
C ASP A 385 4.84 16.77 0.22
N LYS A 386 5.03 15.52 0.65
CA LYS A 386 6.04 14.62 0.06
C LYS A 386 5.40 13.41 -0.60
N THR A 387 5.82 13.12 -1.83
CA THR A 387 5.22 12.08 -2.68
C THR A 387 6.12 10.86 -2.91
N LYS A 388 7.36 10.88 -2.40
CA LYS A 388 8.35 9.84 -2.64
C LYS A 388 7.89 8.43 -2.21
N ALA A 389 8.18 7.44 -3.05
CA ALA A 389 7.91 6.04 -2.73
C ALA A 389 8.69 5.60 -1.49
N GLY A 390 7.99 5.03 -0.51
CA GLY A 390 8.56 4.62 0.78
C GLY A 390 8.71 5.76 1.81
N ALA A 391 8.42 7.01 1.44
CA ALA A 391 8.49 8.17 2.34
C ALA A 391 7.55 9.28 1.84
N SER A 392 6.31 9.27 2.32
CA SER A 392 5.27 10.24 2.02
C SER A 392 4.92 11.03 3.28
N GLU A 393 4.50 12.27 3.09
CA GLU A 393 4.15 13.18 4.17
C GLU A 393 2.88 13.95 3.81
N ALA A 394 1.95 14.01 4.74
CA ALA A 394 0.78 14.87 4.64
C ALA A 394 0.69 15.78 5.86
N GLN A 395 0.19 17.00 5.65
CA GLN A 395 0.10 18.01 6.69
C GLN A 395 -1.32 18.54 6.81
N ARG A 396 -1.71 18.91 8.03
CA ARG A 396 -2.99 19.57 8.31
C ARG A 396 -2.77 21.08 8.38
N LEU A 397 -3.52 21.83 7.59
CA LEU A 397 -3.50 23.28 7.57
C LEU A 397 -4.42 23.84 8.66
N ASP A 398 -3.92 24.79 9.44
CA ASP A 398 -4.74 25.61 10.32
C ASP A 398 -5.39 26.75 9.52
N PRO A 399 -6.73 26.82 9.43
CA PRO A 399 -7.43 27.81 8.61
C PRO A 399 -7.32 29.25 9.15
N SER A 400 -6.95 29.43 10.42
CA SER A 400 -6.83 30.76 11.03
C SER A 400 -5.44 31.34 10.84
N SER A 401 -4.41 30.54 11.11
CA SER A 401 -3.01 30.98 10.99
C SER A 401 -2.43 30.81 9.59
N LEU A 402 -3.08 30.00 8.73
CA LEU A 402 -2.60 29.61 7.40
C LEU A 402 -1.22 28.93 7.45
N LYS A 403 -0.98 28.19 8.54
CA LYS A 403 0.23 27.40 8.76
C LYS A 403 -0.11 25.95 9.05
N PRO A 404 0.78 25.01 8.75
CA PRO A 404 0.57 23.62 9.13
C PRO A 404 0.60 23.49 10.65
N ASN A 405 -0.30 22.68 11.21
CA ASN A 405 -0.42 22.46 12.66
C ASN A 405 -0.31 20.98 13.08
N ALA A 406 -0.10 20.07 12.12
CA ALA A 406 0.21 18.67 12.34
C ALA A 406 0.86 18.06 11.09
N THR A 407 1.79 17.12 11.30
CA THR A 407 2.44 16.35 10.23
C THR A 407 2.19 14.85 10.42
N VAL A 408 1.97 14.12 9.33
CA VAL A 408 1.83 12.66 9.35
C VAL A 408 2.77 12.03 8.33
N ASP A 409 3.75 11.28 8.83
CA ASP A 409 4.75 10.54 8.05
C ASP A 409 4.30 9.10 7.79
N PHE A 410 4.37 8.67 6.55
CA PHE A 410 3.99 7.30 6.18
C PHE A 410 4.66 6.78 4.92
N SER A 411 4.54 5.48 4.69
CA SER A 411 4.88 4.82 3.43
C SER A 411 3.62 4.15 2.92
N LEU A 412 3.10 4.53 1.75
CA LEU A 412 2.09 3.69 1.08
C LEU A 412 2.68 2.29 0.89
N LYS A 413 3.77 2.22 0.13
CA LYS A 413 4.64 1.06 -0.03
C LYS A 413 5.98 1.53 -0.56
N SER A 414 7.05 0.75 -0.36
CA SER A 414 8.38 1.05 -0.92
C SER A 414 8.45 1.15 -2.46
N THR A 415 7.37 0.83 -3.17
CA THR A 415 7.28 0.80 -4.64
C THR A 415 6.11 1.63 -5.18
N VAL A 416 5.33 2.24 -4.29
CA VAL A 416 4.14 3.01 -4.65
C VAL A 416 4.30 4.40 -4.04
N PRO A 417 4.59 5.43 -4.86
CA PRO A 417 4.55 6.80 -4.39
C PRO A 417 3.12 7.20 -4.05
N MET A 418 2.98 8.17 -3.14
CA MET A 418 1.72 8.89 -2.99
C MET A 418 1.57 9.87 -4.15
N SER A 419 0.34 10.11 -4.61
CA SER A 419 0.10 11.19 -5.59
C SER A 419 0.05 12.54 -4.86
N SER A 420 0.41 13.62 -5.55
CA SER A 420 0.30 15.00 -5.05
C SER A 420 -1.15 15.47 -4.90
N ASN A 421 -2.12 14.69 -5.38
CA ASN A 421 -3.53 15.03 -5.43
C ASN A 421 -4.29 14.28 -4.31
N LEU A 422 -5.23 14.98 -3.67
CA LEU A 422 -6.01 14.46 -2.55
C LEU A 422 -7.40 15.08 -2.55
N THR A 423 -8.42 14.27 -2.25
CA THR A 423 -9.77 14.77 -1.94
C THR A 423 -10.43 13.89 -0.88
N PHE A 424 -11.55 14.34 -0.33
CA PHE A 424 -12.36 13.58 0.63
C PHE A 424 -13.82 13.54 0.20
N ASP A 425 -14.48 12.40 0.42
CA ASP A 425 -15.95 12.35 0.37
C ASP A 425 -16.60 12.83 1.67
N ASN A 426 -17.93 12.95 1.65
CA ASN A 426 -18.76 13.31 2.81
C ASN A 426 -18.55 12.41 4.04
N ASN A 427 -18.07 11.17 3.87
CA ASN A 427 -17.80 10.24 4.96
C ASN A 427 -16.37 10.38 5.51
N GLY A 428 -15.58 11.33 4.98
CA GLY A 428 -14.18 11.52 5.29
C GLY A 428 -13.27 10.44 4.69
N THR A 429 -13.74 9.71 3.67
CA THR A 429 -12.88 8.79 2.92
C THR A 429 -11.94 9.60 2.05
N ALA A 430 -10.63 9.42 2.25
CA ALA A 430 -9.62 10.05 1.42
C ALA A 430 -9.49 9.32 0.09
N TYR A 431 -9.34 10.06 -1.01
CA TYR A 431 -9.08 9.54 -2.35
C TYR A 431 -7.86 10.20 -2.98
N MET A 432 -7.12 9.41 -3.74
CA MET A 432 -6.07 9.87 -4.64
C MET A 432 -6.09 9.00 -5.90
N TRP A 433 -5.48 9.49 -6.97
CA TRP A 433 -5.31 8.70 -8.19
C TRP A 433 -3.91 8.84 -8.74
N THR A 434 -3.50 7.86 -9.54
CA THR A 434 -2.23 7.92 -10.25
C THR A 434 -2.41 7.42 -11.67
N ARG A 435 -1.63 7.98 -12.59
CA ARG A 435 -1.41 7.39 -13.90
C ARG A 435 -0.37 6.28 -13.81
N THR A 436 -0.59 5.19 -14.54
CA THR A 436 0.41 4.14 -14.65
C THR A 436 1.57 4.61 -15.55
N VAL A 437 2.71 4.91 -14.92
CA VAL A 437 3.98 5.21 -15.62
C VAL A 437 4.74 3.91 -15.92
N ASN A 438 4.91 3.06 -14.92
CA ASN A 438 5.55 1.75 -15.02
C ASN A 438 4.49 0.66 -15.16
N PRO A 439 4.25 0.12 -16.37
CA PRO A 439 3.15 -0.81 -16.61
C PRO A 439 3.38 -2.18 -15.98
N TRP A 440 2.27 -2.89 -15.71
CA TRP A 440 2.25 -4.32 -15.45
C TRP A 440 1.14 -4.98 -16.27
N ALA A 441 1.08 -6.32 -16.30
CA ALA A 441 0.24 -7.08 -17.23
C ALA A 441 -1.23 -6.61 -17.35
N THR A 442 -1.84 -6.18 -16.25
CA THR A 442 -3.23 -5.71 -16.16
C THR A 442 -3.39 -4.19 -16.01
N ALA A 443 -2.30 -3.41 -16.00
CA ALA A 443 -2.32 -1.95 -15.97
C ALA A 443 -1.30 -1.44 -17.00
N PRO A 444 -1.73 -1.15 -18.24
CA PRO A 444 -0.87 -0.59 -19.27
C PRO A 444 -0.50 0.85 -18.91
N LYS A 445 0.50 1.38 -19.62
CA LYS A 445 0.90 2.78 -19.50
C LYS A 445 -0.32 3.67 -19.74
N ASN A 446 -0.45 4.75 -18.97
CA ASN A 446 -1.56 5.70 -19.01
C ASN A 446 -2.90 5.22 -18.44
N SER A 447 -3.01 4.02 -17.90
CA SER A 447 -4.21 3.63 -17.13
C SER A 447 -4.32 4.38 -15.80
N VAL A 448 -5.55 4.55 -15.32
CA VAL A 448 -5.86 5.18 -14.02
C VAL A 448 -5.88 4.14 -12.92
N LYS A 449 -5.21 4.42 -11.80
CA LYS A 449 -5.34 3.68 -10.54
C LYS A 449 -5.93 4.59 -9.47
N ILE A 450 -6.99 4.12 -8.81
CA ILE A 450 -7.71 4.87 -7.77
C ILE A 450 -7.39 4.24 -6.42
N TYR A 451 -6.99 5.05 -5.45
CA TYR A 451 -6.78 4.61 -4.08
C TYR A 451 -7.80 5.30 -3.18
N LYS A 452 -8.29 4.57 -2.18
CA LYS A 452 -9.22 5.11 -1.19
C LYS A 452 -8.83 4.69 0.21
N GLY A 453 -9.18 5.47 1.22
CA GLY A 453 -8.89 5.11 2.60
C GLY A 453 -9.11 6.21 3.62
N THR A 454 -8.20 6.31 4.58
CA THR A 454 -8.23 7.26 5.69
C THR A 454 -6.90 7.98 5.76
N LEU A 455 -6.96 9.30 5.92
CA LEU A 455 -5.83 10.16 6.24
C LEU A 455 -6.21 11.01 7.45
N SER A 456 -5.44 10.87 8.53
CA SER A 456 -5.64 11.59 9.79
C SER A 456 -4.41 11.43 10.68
N THR A 457 -4.33 12.20 11.76
CA THR A 457 -3.31 12.04 12.81
C THR A 457 -3.44 10.73 13.59
N ASN A 458 -4.63 10.11 13.61
CA ASN A 458 -4.89 8.87 14.35
C ASN A 458 -4.74 7.61 13.50
N ARG A 459 -4.88 7.73 12.17
CA ARG A 459 -4.82 6.60 11.25
C ARG A 459 -4.52 7.06 9.82
N VAL A 460 -3.55 6.41 9.19
CA VAL A 460 -3.35 6.44 7.74
C VAL A 460 -3.46 5.03 7.20
N HIS A 461 -4.36 4.82 6.25
CA HIS A 461 -4.59 3.51 5.63
C HIS A 461 -5.21 3.71 4.27
N PHE A 462 -4.70 3.01 3.25
CA PHE A 462 -5.24 3.06 1.89
C PHE A 462 -5.40 1.66 1.31
N SER A 463 -6.32 1.53 0.38
CA SER A 463 -6.51 0.36 -0.46
C SER A 463 -6.53 0.79 -1.92
N LEU A 464 -5.90 0.01 -2.79
CA LEU A 464 -6.11 0.13 -4.24
C LEU A 464 -7.53 -0.36 -4.55
N VAL A 465 -8.34 0.46 -5.21
CA VAL A 465 -9.57 -0.02 -5.83
C VAL A 465 -9.17 -1.00 -6.92
N MET A 466 -9.62 -2.25 -6.84
CA MET A 466 -9.21 -3.34 -7.75
C MET A 466 -9.84 -3.24 -9.16
N GLN A 467 -10.09 -2.02 -9.59
CA GLN A 467 -10.58 -1.63 -10.89
C GLN A 467 -10.13 -0.18 -11.17
N GLY A 468 -9.70 0.09 -12.39
CA GLY A 468 -9.34 1.44 -12.85
C GLY A 468 -9.91 1.76 -14.23
N LEU A 469 -9.44 2.84 -14.84
CA LEU A 469 -9.76 3.20 -16.23
C LEU A 469 -8.61 2.81 -17.14
N SER A 470 -8.90 2.30 -18.34
CA SER A 470 -7.86 1.90 -19.29
C SER A 470 -7.00 3.08 -19.77
N THR A 471 -7.54 4.30 -19.70
CA THR A 471 -6.91 5.53 -20.17
C THR A 471 -7.24 6.66 -19.18
N ALA A 472 -6.23 7.45 -18.83
CA ALA A 472 -6.37 8.68 -18.05
C ALA A 472 -6.81 9.87 -18.93
N PRO A 473 -7.49 10.89 -18.36
CA PRO A 473 -7.92 12.09 -19.11
C PRO A 473 -6.75 12.84 -19.76
N GLY A 474 -5.56 12.81 -19.15
CA GLY A 474 -4.34 13.39 -19.69
C GLY A 474 -3.07 12.72 -19.18
N ILE A 475 -1.92 13.28 -19.60
CA ILE A 475 -0.61 12.76 -19.21
C ILE A 475 -0.11 13.31 -17.87
N GLU A 476 -0.54 14.53 -17.51
CA GLU A 476 -0.22 15.20 -16.24
C GLU A 476 -1.43 15.18 -15.30
N PRO A 477 -1.37 14.46 -14.17
CA PRO A 477 -2.38 14.51 -13.12
C PRO A 477 -2.33 15.85 -12.38
N GLN A 478 -3.29 16.73 -12.65
CA GLN A 478 -3.35 18.07 -12.04
C GLN A 478 -4.17 18.08 -10.75
N GLY A 479 -5.21 17.25 -10.64
CA GLY A 479 -6.08 17.26 -9.46
C GLY A 479 -6.97 16.05 -9.31
N ILE A 480 -7.62 15.97 -8.15
CA ILE A 480 -8.78 15.10 -7.92
C ILE A 480 -9.80 15.85 -7.08
N ALA A 481 -11.08 15.71 -7.42
CA ALA A 481 -12.17 16.35 -6.69
C ALA A 481 -13.31 15.38 -6.46
N TYR A 482 -14.12 15.65 -5.43
CA TYR A 482 -15.34 14.93 -5.14
C TYR A 482 -16.51 15.90 -5.16
N ASN A 483 -17.56 15.57 -5.92
CA ASN A 483 -18.80 16.33 -5.94
C ASN A 483 -19.82 15.67 -5.00
N ASN A 484 -20.20 16.41 -3.95
CA ASN A 484 -21.16 15.97 -2.94
C ASN A 484 -22.57 15.77 -3.52
N GLY A 485 -22.95 16.55 -4.53
CA GLY A 485 -24.29 16.55 -5.12
C GLY A 485 -24.59 15.33 -5.99
N ASN A 486 -23.57 14.78 -6.66
CA ASN A 486 -23.75 13.61 -7.54
C ASN A 486 -22.94 12.37 -7.12
N GLY A 487 -22.08 12.50 -6.10
CA GLY A 487 -21.28 11.40 -5.55
C GLY A 487 -20.20 10.89 -6.50
N ARG A 488 -19.66 11.75 -7.37
CA ARG A 488 -18.63 11.39 -8.37
C ARG A 488 -17.25 11.91 -7.97
N LEU A 489 -16.22 11.15 -8.32
CA LEU A 489 -14.83 11.59 -8.34
C LEU A 489 -14.51 12.14 -9.71
N TYR A 490 -13.76 13.23 -9.75
CA TYR A 490 -13.27 13.91 -10.94
C TYR A 490 -11.75 13.84 -10.96
N PHE A 491 -11.19 13.31 -12.05
CA PHE A 491 -9.76 13.22 -12.33
C PHE A 491 -9.42 14.35 -13.29
N VAL A 492 -8.54 15.24 -12.85
CA VAL A 492 -8.23 16.47 -13.57
C VAL A 492 -6.86 16.34 -14.21
N SER A 493 -6.80 16.59 -15.50
CA SER A 493 -5.59 16.83 -16.27
C SER A 493 -5.80 18.11 -17.08
N ASP A 494 -4.73 18.67 -17.64
CA ASP A 494 -4.85 19.84 -18.51
C ASP A 494 -5.84 19.58 -19.64
N GLU A 495 -6.76 20.52 -19.83
CA GLU A 495 -7.82 20.50 -20.85
C GLU A 495 -8.69 19.22 -20.87
N SER A 496 -8.68 18.41 -19.81
CA SER A 496 -9.48 17.19 -19.76
C SER A 496 -9.86 16.80 -18.33
N ILE A 497 -11.16 16.58 -18.11
CA ILE A 497 -11.72 16.17 -16.84
C ILE A 497 -12.53 14.91 -17.06
N ALA A 498 -12.14 13.80 -16.40
CA ALA A 498 -12.89 12.56 -16.41
C ALA A 498 -13.56 12.33 -15.05
N SER A 499 -14.76 11.74 -15.03
CA SER A 499 -15.47 11.48 -13.78
C SER A 499 -16.05 10.07 -13.68
N VAL A 500 -16.15 9.55 -12.45
CA VAL A 500 -16.75 8.23 -12.14
C VAL A 500 -17.53 8.27 -10.82
N PRO A 501 -18.62 7.49 -10.68
CA PRO A 501 -19.39 7.43 -9.43
C PRO A 501 -18.68 6.60 -8.35
N VAL A 502 -18.55 7.16 -7.14
CA VAL A 502 -17.89 6.49 -6.00
C VAL A 502 -18.57 5.18 -5.63
N LYS A 503 -19.91 5.14 -5.69
CA LYS A 503 -20.73 3.97 -5.34
C LYS A 503 -20.46 2.73 -6.21
N ASP A 504 -19.88 2.92 -7.39
CA ASP A 504 -19.60 1.85 -8.35
C ASP A 504 -18.12 1.52 -8.49
N LEU A 505 -17.22 2.17 -7.73
CA LEU A 505 -15.80 1.82 -7.68
C LEU A 505 -15.59 0.33 -7.38
N GLY A 506 -14.88 -0.37 -8.27
CA GLY A 506 -14.64 -1.83 -8.19
C GLY A 506 -15.63 -2.67 -9.00
N LYS A 507 -16.69 -2.05 -9.52
CA LYS A 507 -17.72 -2.65 -10.38
C LYS A 507 -18.22 -1.67 -11.48
N LEU A 508 -17.43 -0.64 -11.77
CA LEU A 508 -17.70 0.41 -12.75
C LEU A 508 -17.97 -0.20 -14.13
N LYS A 509 -18.87 0.44 -14.86
CA LYS A 509 -19.19 0.15 -16.26
C LYS A 509 -18.75 1.31 -17.15
N ALA A 510 -18.49 1.01 -18.43
CA ALA A 510 -18.08 2.03 -19.40
C ALA A 510 -19.11 3.16 -19.58
N SER A 511 -20.41 2.89 -19.35
CA SER A 511 -21.50 3.88 -19.42
C SER A 511 -21.56 4.84 -18.23
N GLU A 512 -20.79 4.58 -17.17
CA GLU A 512 -20.77 5.40 -15.94
C GLU A 512 -19.63 6.42 -15.93
N ILE A 513 -18.72 6.32 -16.90
CA ILE A 513 -17.61 7.24 -17.11
C ILE A 513 -18.13 8.46 -17.85
N ASN A 514 -17.75 9.66 -17.39
CA ASN A 514 -17.86 10.87 -18.18
C ASN A 514 -16.47 11.42 -18.48
N GLU A 515 -16.34 12.17 -19.56
CA GLU A 515 -15.15 13.00 -19.85
C GLU A 515 -15.59 14.26 -20.59
N ILE A 516 -14.97 15.39 -20.27
CA ILE A 516 -15.05 16.61 -21.06
C ILE A 516 -13.64 17.07 -21.36
N THR A 517 -13.37 17.35 -22.63
CA THR A 517 -12.15 18.04 -23.05
C THR A 517 -12.45 19.48 -23.39
N PHE A 518 -11.43 20.33 -23.28
CA PHE A 518 -11.52 21.75 -23.55
C PHE A 518 -10.52 22.12 -24.67
N ASN A 519 -10.65 23.32 -25.25
CA ASN A 519 -9.77 23.81 -26.32
C ASN A 519 -9.11 25.17 -26.00
N GLY A 520 -8.92 25.48 -24.72
CA GLY A 520 -8.40 26.77 -24.25
C GLY A 520 -6.88 26.89 -24.20
N ASN A 521 -6.13 25.78 -24.30
CA ASN A 521 -4.68 25.72 -24.05
C ASN A 521 -4.26 26.28 -22.67
N ARG A 522 -5.13 26.08 -21.68
CA ARG A 522 -4.98 26.48 -20.28
C ARG A 522 -4.25 25.38 -19.49
N GLU A 523 -3.53 25.83 -18.47
CA GLU A 523 -2.99 24.97 -17.42
C GLU A 523 -4.02 24.86 -16.30
N PHE A 524 -4.48 23.64 -16.03
CA PHE A 524 -5.43 23.36 -14.95
C PHE A 524 -4.62 23.05 -13.69
N GLU A 525 -5.00 23.64 -12.56
CA GLU A 525 -4.32 23.41 -11.28
C GLU A 525 -5.23 22.67 -10.30
N GLY A 526 -6.49 22.49 -10.65
CA GLY A 526 -7.41 21.70 -9.84
C GLY A 526 -8.87 22.01 -10.13
N LEU A 527 -9.71 21.12 -9.62
CA LEU A 527 -11.16 21.28 -9.60
C LEU A 527 -11.59 21.25 -8.15
N VAL A 528 -12.52 22.13 -7.76
CA VAL A 528 -13.06 22.18 -6.41
C VAL A 528 -14.57 22.38 -6.48
N PHE A 529 -15.29 21.67 -5.60
CA PHE A 529 -16.72 21.86 -5.44
C PHE A 529 -16.97 22.59 -4.13
N ALA A 530 -17.77 23.64 -4.19
CA ALA A 530 -18.35 24.25 -3.01
C ALA A 530 -19.23 23.20 -2.29
N HIS A 531 -19.03 23.01 -1.00
CA HIS A 531 -19.59 21.91 -0.22
C HIS A 531 -21.10 22.00 0.00
N SER A 532 -21.64 23.22 0.14
CA SER A 532 -23.07 23.46 0.40
C SER A 532 -23.85 23.68 -0.90
N THR A 533 -23.28 24.44 -1.85
CA THR A 533 -23.94 24.76 -3.13
C THR A 533 -23.71 23.71 -4.21
N ASN A 534 -22.66 22.89 -4.08
CA ASN A 534 -22.15 21.99 -5.13
C ASN A 534 -21.70 22.71 -6.42
N GLN A 535 -21.53 24.03 -6.38
CA GLN A 535 -21.01 24.76 -7.53
C GLN A 535 -19.58 24.29 -7.82
N GLU A 536 -19.36 23.93 -9.08
CA GLU A 536 -18.07 23.49 -9.59
C GLU A 536 -17.22 24.70 -9.96
N TYR A 537 -15.97 24.69 -9.52
CA TYR A 537 -14.97 25.68 -9.89
C TYR A 537 -13.68 25.03 -10.37
N LEU A 538 -13.20 25.49 -11.52
CA LEU A 538 -11.90 25.16 -12.08
C LEU A 538 -10.89 26.23 -11.67
N LEU A 539 -9.76 25.82 -11.12
CA LEU A 539 -8.59 26.66 -10.88
C LEU A 539 -7.66 26.55 -12.08
N THR A 540 -7.30 27.69 -12.66
CA THR A 540 -6.36 27.73 -13.80
C THR A 540 -5.17 28.64 -13.52
N ASN A 541 -4.07 28.41 -14.24
CA ASN A 541 -2.83 29.17 -14.14
C ASN A 541 -2.56 30.06 -15.38
N LYS A 542 -1.45 30.81 -15.38
CA LYS A 542 -0.98 31.71 -16.46
C LYS A 542 -1.98 32.79 -16.85
N GLY A 543 -2.60 33.34 -15.83
CA GLY A 543 -3.77 34.22 -15.90
C GLY A 543 -4.75 33.79 -14.83
N ALA A 544 -4.21 33.60 -13.61
CA ALA A 544 -4.84 32.82 -12.56
C ALA A 544 -6.26 33.30 -12.24
N GLU A 545 -7.17 32.34 -12.14
CA GLU A 545 -8.59 32.60 -11.91
C GLU A 545 -9.32 31.35 -11.42
N MET A 546 -10.42 31.60 -10.70
CA MET A 546 -11.45 30.60 -10.42
C MET A 546 -12.54 30.75 -11.48
N MET A 547 -12.82 29.69 -12.22
CA MET A 547 -13.87 29.66 -13.24
C MET A 547 -15.02 28.78 -12.77
N ALA A 548 -16.25 29.27 -12.80
CA ALA A 548 -17.45 28.50 -12.44
C ALA A 548 -17.98 27.72 -13.66
N ALA A 549 -18.41 26.48 -13.44
CA ALA A 549 -19.14 25.72 -14.46
C ALA A 549 -20.53 26.35 -14.68
N HIS A 550 -20.99 26.40 -15.94
CA HIS A 550 -22.29 26.95 -16.33
C HIS A 550 -22.88 26.24 -17.58
#